data_AF-A0A7X7XZJ4-F1
#
_entry.id   AF-A0A7X7XZJ4-F1
#
_cell.length_a   1.000
_cell.length_b   1.000
_cell.length_c   1.000
_cell.angle_alpha   90.00
_cell.angle_beta   90.00
_cell.angle_gamma   90.00
#
_symmetry.space_group_name_H-M   'P 1'
#
loop_
_entity.id
_entity.type
_entity.pdbx_description
1 polymer ?
#
loop_
_entity_poly.entity_id
_entity_poly.type
_entity_poly.pdbx_seq_one_letter_code
_entity_poly.pdbx_strand_id
1 'polypeptide(L)'
;EDFVTSGKRGITFTPFAVNLKEVAPTSTLFYRQQHKCFTATTTLQYKPVSEKDLSGMVCYQSERFYYLFGITRKGEQDYLVLQRTERGASTILASTPIETNRPLYLQISARGDDYRFNYSIDGELYHNLGGVVSGDILSTDIAGGFTGNLIGLHATSKNDAYPHDQIQ
;
A
#
# COMPACT_ATOMS: atom_id res chain seq x y z
N GLU A 1 15.73 2.43 13.66
CA GLU A 1 15.45 2.26 12.22
C GLU A 1 15.89 3.50 11.49
N ASP A 2 16.76 3.36 10.49
CA ASP A 2 17.36 4.51 9.79
C ASP A 2 16.38 5.27 8.89
N PHE A 3 15.19 4.70 8.64
CA PHE A 3 14.17 5.27 7.76
C PHE A 3 12.95 5.86 8.49
N VAL A 4 12.85 5.76 9.82
CA VAL A 4 11.69 6.24 10.60
C VAL A 4 12.10 7.18 11.73
N THR A 5 11.44 8.33 11.79
CA THR A 5 11.52 9.27 12.92
C THR A 5 10.13 9.55 13.47
N SER A 6 9.94 9.43 14.79
CA SER A 6 8.70 9.84 15.47
C SER A 6 8.76 11.30 15.89
N GLY A 7 7.69 12.05 15.67
CA GLY A 7 7.56 13.43 16.13
C GLY A 7 6.12 13.79 16.53
N LYS A 8 5.90 15.06 16.90
CA LYS A 8 4.58 15.56 17.35
C LYS A 8 3.45 15.40 16.31
N ARG A 9 3.80 15.22 15.04
CA ARG A 9 2.86 15.07 13.91
C ARG A 9 2.69 13.61 13.44
N GLY A 10 3.25 12.66 14.16
CA GLY A 10 3.24 11.25 13.80
C GLY A 10 4.62 10.74 13.36
N ILE A 11 4.60 9.75 12.47
CA ILE A 11 5.80 9.02 12.02
C ILE A 11 6.19 9.51 10.63
N THR A 12 7.44 9.97 10.48
CA THR A 12 8.00 10.39 9.20
C THR A 12 8.88 9.29 8.63
N PHE A 13 8.72 9.00 7.34
CA PHE A 13 9.52 8.03 6.60
C PHE A 13 10.54 8.74 5.70
N THR A 14 11.79 8.30 5.73
CA THR A 14 12.83 8.63 4.75
C THR A 14 12.99 7.43 3.82
N PRO A 15 12.49 7.49 2.57
CA PRO A 15 12.40 6.29 1.72
C PRO A 15 13.77 5.83 1.21
N PHE A 16 14.01 4.52 1.27
CA PHE A 16 15.09 3.88 0.54
C PHE A 16 14.75 3.74 -0.95
N ALA A 17 15.80 3.66 -1.78
CA ALA A 17 15.68 3.32 -3.20
C ALA A 17 15.56 1.80 -3.41
N VAL A 18 14.65 1.17 -2.67
CA VAL A 18 14.38 -0.28 -2.65
C VAL A 18 12.87 -0.48 -2.68
N ASN A 19 12.38 -1.40 -3.50
CA ASN A 19 10.97 -1.76 -3.52
C ASN A 19 10.71 -3.13 -2.88
N LEU A 20 9.42 -3.48 -2.71
CA LEU A 20 8.98 -4.68 -1.99
C LEU A 20 9.36 -6.00 -2.68
N LYS A 21 9.81 -5.99 -3.95
CA LYS A 21 10.25 -7.20 -4.66
C LYS A 21 11.68 -7.60 -4.35
N GLU A 22 12.45 -6.70 -3.73
CA GLU A 22 13.85 -6.92 -3.45
C GLU A 22 14.03 -7.60 -2.09
N VAL A 23 14.92 -8.59 -2.03
CA VAL A 23 15.35 -9.21 -0.77
C VAL A 23 16.39 -8.29 -0.11
N ALA A 24 15.92 -7.14 0.37
CA ALA A 24 16.72 -6.07 0.95
C ALA A 24 15.92 -5.30 2.01
N PRO A 25 16.58 -4.52 2.90
CA PRO A 25 15.88 -3.63 3.82
C PRO A 25 14.97 -2.66 3.05
N THR A 26 13.70 -2.63 3.40
CA THR A 26 12.71 -1.70 2.85
C THR A 26 12.34 -0.66 3.89
N SER A 27 11.88 0.51 3.47
CA SER A 27 11.33 1.51 4.40
C SER A 27 9.88 1.15 4.76
N THR A 28 9.73 0.06 5.50
CA THR A 28 8.42 -0.50 5.87
C THR A 28 8.32 -0.77 7.37
N LEU A 29 7.30 -0.20 8.01
CA LEU A 29 6.99 -0.48 9.41
C LEU A 29 5.82 -1.46 9.48
N PHE A 30 6.07 -2.69 9.91
CA PHE A 30 5.09 -3.77 9.92
C PHE A 30 4.40 -3.97 11.28
N TYR A 31 3.16 -4.45 11.20
CA TYR A 31 2.40 -5.02 12.29
C TYR A 31 1.81 -6.37 11.86
N ARG A 32 1.80 -7.37 12.74
CA ARG A 32 1.26 -8.70 12.39
C ARG A 32 -0.26 -8.65 12.28
N GLN A 33 -0.82 -9.25 11.23
CA GLN A 33 -2.24 -9.54 11.23
C GLN A 33 -2.54 -10.67 12.21
N GLN A 34 -3.32 -10.37 13.26
CA GLN A 34 -3.67 -11.32 14.31
C GLN A 34 -5.12 -11.84 14.22
N HIS A 35 -5.95 -11.24 13.36
CA HIS A 35 -7.37 -11.57 13.23
C HIS A 35 -7.76 -11.69 11.75
N LYS A 36 -8.69 -12.60 11.45
CA LYS A 36 -9.29 -12.74 10.11
C LYS A 36 -10.24 -11.60 9.76
N CYS A 37 -10.86 -11.00 10.76
CA CYS A 37 -11.68 -9.80 10.61
C CYS A 37 -10.96 -8.64 11.27
N PHE A 38 -10.55 -7.63 10.50
CA PHE A 38 -9.81 -6.49 11.03
C PHE A 38 -10.11 -5.21 10.26
N THR A 39 -9.71 -4.08 10.84
CA THR A 39 -9.59 -2.80 10.15
C THR A 39 -8.31 -2.13 10.60
N ALA A 40 -7.50 -1.69 9.63
CA ALA A 40 -6.28 -0.93 9.84
C ALA A 40 -6.39 0.39 9.09
N THR A 41 -6.07 1.50 9.76
CA THR A 41 -6.21 2.84 9.20
C THR A 41 -4.95 3.66 9.41
N THR A 42 -4.66 4.57 8.48
CA THR A 42 -3.64 5.61 8.67
C THR A 42 -4.08 6.92 8.03
N THR A 43 -3.55 8.03 8.54
CA THR A 43 -3.66 9.35 7.91
C THR A 43 -2.33 9.64 7.23
N LEU A 44 -2.35 9.77 5.90
CA LEU A 44 -1.17 9.96 5.08
C LEU A 44 -1.10 11.40 4.59
N GLN A 45 -0.10 12.16 5.08
CA GLN A 45 0.26 13.45 4.52
C GLN A 45 1.50 13.27 3.64
N TYR A 46 1.29 13.24 2.32
CA TYR A 46 2.36 12.93 1.38
C TYR A 46 2.06 13.47 -0.01
N LYS A 47 3.08 14.04 -0.64
CA LYS A 47 3.08 14.46 -2.04
C LYS A 47 4.31 13.86 -2.70
N PRO A 48 4.17 12.95 -3.70
CA PRO A 48 5.33 12.43 -4.42
C PRO A 48 6.10 13.59 -5.09
N VAL A 49 7.34 13.39 -5.52
CA VAL A 49 8.11 14.39 -6.30
C VAL A 49 8.36 13.87 -7.72
N SER A 50 8.50 12.55 -7.87
CA SER A 50 8.68 11.85 -9.13
C SER A 50 7.78 10.62 -9.22
N GLU A 51 7.67 10.04 -10.42
CA GLU A 51 6.96 8.77 -10.63
C GLU A 51 7.60 7.57 -9.90
N LYS A 52 8.86 7.73 -9.48
CA LYS A 52 9.59 6.72 -8.69
C LYS A 52 9.20 6.74 -7.22
N ASP A 53 8.45 7.74 -6.76
CA ASP A 53 8.10 7.85 -5.35
C ASP A 53 6.73 7.22 -5.08
N LEU A 54 6.65 6.44 -4.01
CA LEU A 54 5.38 5.92 -3.50
C LEU A 54 5.38 5.92 -1.97
N SER A 55 4.22 6.24 -1.38
CA SER A 55 3.99 6.07 0.06
C SER A 55 2.55 5.61 0.32
N GLY A 56 2.38 4.68 1.27
CA GLY A 56 1.08 4.09 1.55
C GLY A 56 1.09 2.95 2.56
N MET A 57 0.14 2.04 2.40
CA MET A 57 0.01 0.82 3.19
C MET A 57 0.29 -0.43 2.34
N VAL A 58 0.71 -1.51 2.99
CA VAL A 58 0.96 -2.81 2.35
C VAL A 58 0.33 -3.94 3.17
N CYS A 59 -0.29 -4.92 2.51
CA CYS A 59 -0.48 -6.26 3.08
C CYS A 59 0.58 -7.17 2.47
N TYR A 60 1.52 -7.65 3.28
CA TYR A 60 2.76 -8.27 2.82
C TYR A 60 2.92 -9.66 3.42
N GLN A 61 3.08 -10.66 2.56
CA GLN A 61 3.46 -12.01 2.96
C GLN A 61 4.94 -12.28 2.63
N SER A 62 5.37 -11.90 1.43
CA SER A 62 6.76 -11.99 0.94
C SER A 62 6.95 -11.05 -0.24
N GLU A 63 8.19 -10.96 -0.76
CA GLU A 63 8.54 -10.16 -1.93
C GLU A 63 7.81 -10.58 -3.21
N ARG A 64 7.20 -11.77 -3.21
CA ARG A 64 6.42 -12.32 -4.33
C ARG A 64 4.92 -12.22 -4.13
N PHE A 65 4.45 -11.90 -2.93
CA PHE A 65 3.04 -11.95 -2.54
C PHE A 65 2.69 -10.77 -1.62
N TYR A 66 2.08 -9.74 -2.20
CA TYR A 66 1.63 -8.57 -1.44
C TYR A 66 0.55 -7.77 -2.18
N TYR A 67 -0.21 -6.98 -1.43
CA TYR A 67 -0.98 -5.85 -1.93
C TYR A 67 -0.32 -4.55 -1.51
N LEU A 68 -0.12 -3.62 -2.45
CA LEU A 68 0.40 -2.29 -2.19
C LEU A 68 -0.68 -1.25 -2.50
N PHE A 69 -1.00 -0.42 -1.51
CA PHE A 69 -2.07 0.57 -1.56
C PHE A 69 -1.52 1.94 -1.15
N GLY A 70 -1.27 2.82 -2.11
CA GLY A 70 -0.54 4.05 -1.84
C GLY A 70 -0.62 5.11 -2.92
N ILE A 71 -0.06 6.28 -2.61
CA ILE A 71 -0.01 7.43 -3.51
C ILE A 71 1.28 7.36 -4.33
N THR A 72 1.17 7.58 -5.64
CA THR A 72 2.27 7.73 -6.60
C THR A 72 1.97 8.84 -7.60
N ARG A 73 2.88 9.10 -8.54
CA ARG A 73 2.73 10.08 -9.61
C ARG A 73 2.82 9.44 -10.99
N LYS A 74 2.02 9.96 -11.94
CA LYS A 74 2.19 9.75 -13.38
C LYS A 74 2.05 11.10 -14.10
N GLY A 75 3.09 11.51 -14.82
CA GLY A 75 3.21 12.86 -15.37
C GLY A 75 3.14 13.90 -14.26
N GLU A 76 2.18 14.83 -14.36
CA GLU A 76 1.93 15.87 -13.36
C GLU A 76 0.79 15.52 -12.39
N GLN A 77 0.12 14.39 -12.58
CA GLN A 77 -1.04 13.98 -11.79
C GLN A 77 -0.66 12.93 -10.74
N ASP A 78 -1.13 13.16 -9.52
CA ASP A 78 -1.01 12.19 -8.43
C ASP A 78 -2.16 11.19 -8.47
N TYR A 79 -1.85 9.94 -8.14
CA TYR A 79 -2.78 8.83 -8.16
C TYR A 79 -2.71 8.05 -6.85
N LEU A 80 -3.86 7.63 -6.36
CA LEU A 80 -3.96 6.50 -5.43
C LEU A 80 -4.04 5.22 -6.26
N VAL A 81 -3.18 4.25 -5.96
CA VAL A 81 -3.09 2.97 -6.67
C VAL A 81 -3.30 1.79 -5.72
N LEU A 82 -3.92 0.73 -6.23
CA LEU A 82 -3.95 -0.59 -5.64
C LEU A 82 -3.26 -1.57 -6.58
N GLN A 83 -2.07 -2.06 -6.17
CA GLN A 83 -1.32 -3.09 -6.86
C GLN A 83 -1.45 -4.43 -6.15
N ARG A 84 -1.68 -5.49 -6.92
CA ARG A 84 -1.53 -6.88 -6.49
C ARG A 84 -0.22 -7.41 -7.05
N THR A 85 0.61 -8.01 -6.20
CA THR A 85 1.76 -8.81 -6.63
C THR A 85 1.52 -10.25 -6.20
N GLU A 86 1.52 -11.16 -7.16
CA GLU A 86 1.34 -12.59 -6.95
C GLU A 86 2.39 -13.38 -7.73
N ARG A 87 3.07 -14.32 -7.06
CA ARG A 87 4.17 -15.10 -7.62
C ARG A 87 5.29 -14.24 -8.24
N GLY A 88 5.40 -12.98 -7.82
CA GLY A 88 6.36 -11.99 -8.32
C GLY A 88 5.87 -11.13 -9.50
N ALA A 89 4.69 -11.44 -10.06
CA ALA A 89 4.08 -10.63 -11.11
C ALA A 89 3.16 -9.57 -10.51
N SER A 90 3.29 -8.32 -10.95
CA SER A 90 2.48 -7.21 -10.45
C SER A 90 1.41 -6.79 -11.45
N THR A 91 0.23 -6.43 -10.93
CA THR A 91 -0.89 -5.91 -11.70
C THR A 91 -1.56 -4.79 -10.91
N ILE A 92 -1.84 -3.66 -11.56
CA ILE A 92 -2.68 -2.61 -10.97
C ILE A 92 -4.12 -3.06 -11.06
N LEU A 93 -4.76 -3.26 -9.91
CA LEU A 93 -6.17 -3.64 -9.84
C LEU A 93 -7.09 -2.43 -10.01
N ALA A 94 -6.68 -1.28 -9.47
CA ALA A 94 -7.41 -0.04 -9.61
C ALA A 94 -6.49 1.15 -9.34
N SER A 95 -6.84 2.29 -9.93
CA SER A 95 -6.24 3.59 -9.66
C SER A 95 -7.26 4.70 -9.80
N THR A 96 -7.06 5.79 -9.08
CA THR A 96 -7.87 7.01 -9.22
C THR A 96 -6.98 8.24 -9.07
N PRO A 97 -7.19 9.31 -9.86
CA PRO A 97 -6.58 10.60 -9.58
C PRO A 97 -6.91 11.05 -8.15
N ILE A 98 -5.96 11.72 -7.51
CA ILE A 98 -6.13 12.25 -6.15
C ILE A 98 -5.44 13.61 -6.01
N GLU A 99 -5.99 14.48 -5.17
CA GLU A 99 -5.30 15.69 -4.72
C GLU A 99 -4.48 15.41 -3.45
N THR A 100 -3.21 15.78 -3.46
CA THR A 100 -2.26 15.55 -2.35
C THR A 100 -1.97 16.82 -1.53
N ASN A 101 -2.79 17.86 -1.70
CA ASN A 101 -2.72 19.11 -0.95
C ASN A 101 -3.24 18.97 0.50
N ARG A 102 -3.99 17.91 0.79
CA ARG A 102 -4.57 17.59 2.10
C ARG A 102 -4.21 16.15 2.49
N PRO A 103 -4.28 15.81 3.79
CA PRO A 103 -4.09 14.43 4.22
C PRO A 103 -5.13 13.49 3.61
N LEU A 104 -4.69 12.30 3.23
CA LEU A 104 -5.54 11.22 2.75
C LEU A 104 -5.69 10.18 3.86
N TYR A 105 -6.92 9.76 4.14
CA TYR A 105 -7.17 8.69 5.10
C TYR A 105 -7.22 7.37 4.35
N LEU A 106 -6.34 6.43 4.69
CA LEU A 106 -6.30 5.10 4.10
C LEU A 106 -6.87 4.08 5.09
N GLN A 107 -7.60 3.11 4.57
CA GLN A 107 -8.17 2.01 5.35
C GLN A 107 -8.04 0.70 4.60
N ILE A 108 -7.59 -0.33 5.32
CA ILE A 108 -7.65 -1.72 4.89
C ILE A 108 -8.58 -2.44 5.84
N SER A 109 -9.63 -3.06 5.32
CA SER A 109 -10.54 -3.90 6.11
C SER A 109 -10.61 -5.29 5.50
N ALA A 110 -10.64 -6.31 6.35
CA ALA A 110 -10.84 -7.69 5.92
C ALA A 110 -11.97 -8.36 6.70
N ARG A 111 -12.70 -9.25 6.04
CA ARG A 111 -13.64 -10.21 6.65
C ARG A 111 -13.33 -11.60 6.11
N GLY A 112 -12.45 -12.34 6.80
CA GLY A 112 -11.91 -13.57 6.23
C GLY A 112 -10.98 -13.23 5.07
N ASP A 113 -11.23 -13.82 3.91
CA ASP A 113 -10.44 -13.60 2.70
C ASP A 113 -10.96 -12.43 1.85
N ASP A 114 -12.04 -11.77 2.27
CA ASP A 114 -12.56 -10.58 1.59
C ASP A 114 -11.84 -9.33 2.08
N TYR A 115 -10.84 -8.86 1.32
CA TYR A 115 -10.10 -7.62 1.59
C TYR A 115 -10.70 -6.46 0.81
N ARG A 116 -10.75 -5.30 1.46
CA ARG A 116 -11.19 -4.03 0.87
C ARG A 116 -10.19 -2.94 1.21
N PHE A 117 -9.82 -2.19 0.19
CA PHE A 117 -8.92 -1.04 0.29
C PHE A 117 -9.76 0.22 0.08
N ASN A 118 -9.85 1.04 1.11
CA ASN A 118 -10.72 2.22 1.11
C ASN A 118 -9.90 3.47 1.41
N TYR A 119 -10.37 4.61 0.91
CA TYR A 119 -9.77 5.91 1.17
C TYR A 119 -10.84 6.96 1.45
N SER A 120 -10.46 8.02 2.14
CA SER A 120 -11.32 9.18 2.39
C SER A 120 -10.50 10.46 2.29
N ILE A 121 -11.12 11.53 1.78
CA ILE A 121 -10.53 12.87 1.66
C ILE A 121 -10.98 13.81 2.79
N ASP A 122 -12.03 13.44 3.53
CA ASP A 122 -12.62 14.21 4.63
C ASP A 122 -12.46 13.51 5.99
N GLY A 123 -12.14 12.21 6.00
CA GLY A 123 -12.06 11.37 7.19
C GLY A 123 -13.40 10.80 7.63
N GLU A 124 -14.48 11.06 6.90
CA GLU A 124 -15.85 10.67 7.24
C GLU A 124 -16.39 9.65 6.23
N LEU A 125 -16.38 9.99 4.94
CA LEU A 125 -16.87 9.12 3.87
C LEU A 125 -15.72 8.34 3.24
N TYR A 126 -15.78 7.01 3.35
CA TYR A 126 -14.81 6.11 2.73
C TYR A 126 -15.31 5.58 1.39
N HIS A 127 -14.49 5.80 0.36
CA HIS A 127 -14.64 5.25 -0.98
C HIS A 127 -13.77 4.00 -1.11
N ASN A 128 -14.27 2.97 -1.78
CA ASN A 128 -13.52 1.75 -2.03
C ASN A 128 -12.74 1.85 -3.36
N LEU A 129 -11.48 1.41 -3.35
CA LEU A 129 -10.64 1.30 -4.53
C LEU A 129 -10.46 -0.20 -4.88
N GLY A 130 -10.93 -0.60 -6.05
CA GLY A 130 -10.72 -1.96 -6.59
C GLY A 130 -11.69 -3.05 -6.12
N GLY A 131 -12.76 -2.69 -5.41
CA GLY A 131 -13.78 -3.66 -4.98
C GLY A 131 -13.37 -4.48 -3.76
N VAL A 132 -13.97 -5.67 -3.67
CA VAL A 132 -13.51 -6.74 -2.79
C VAL A 132 -12.46 -7.55 -3.57
N VAL A 133 -11.31 -7.82 -2.95
CA VAL A 133 -10.25 -8.64 -3.54
C VAL A 133 -9.92 -9.79 -2.59
N SER A 134 -9.52 -10.93 -3.15
CA SER A 134 -9.19 -12.13 -2.37
C SER A 134 -7.87 -11.96 -1.61
N GLY A 135 -7.90 -12.29 -0.32
CA GLY A 135 -6.76 -12.39 0.58
C GLY A 135 -5.97 -13.69 0.45
N ASP A 136 -6.39 -14.63 -0.42
CA ASP A 136 -5.77 -15.96 -0.53
C ASP A 136 -4.28 -15.87 -0.82
N ILE A 137 -3.85 -14.89 -1.63
CA ILE A 137 -2.44 -14.67 -1.96
C ILE A 137 -1.57 -14.32 -0.75
N LEU A 138 -2.19 -13.93 0.37
CA LEU A 138 -1.52 -13.58 1.62
C LEU A 138 -1.46 -14.77 2.60
N SER A 139 -2.08 -15.90 2.24
CA SER A 139 -2.06 -17.14 3.02
C SER A 139 -0.80 -17.97 2.74
N THR A 140 -0.40 -18.79 3.71
CA THR A 140 0.66 -19.79 3.52
C THR A 140 0.28 -20.86 2.51
N ASP A 141 -1.01 -21.10 2.28
CA ASP A 141 -1.49 -22.15 1.35
C ASP A 141 -1.17 -21.78 -0.11
N ILE A 142 -1.25 -20.49 -0.45
CA ILE A 142 -0.92 -19.99 -1.80
C ILE A 142 0.52 -19.49 -1.88
N ALA A 143 0.95 -18.71 -0.89
CA ALA A 143 2.24 -18.04 -0.92
C ALA A 143 3.41 -18.94 -0.48
N GLY A 144 3.10 -20.03 0.25
CA GLY A 144 4.08 -20.91 0.86
C GLY A 144 4.85 -20.24 2.01
N GLY A 145 5.97 -20.86 2.40
CA GLY A 145 6.83 -20.35 3.47
C GLY A 145 6.26 -20.60 4.87
N PHE A 146 6.84 -19.91 5.86
CA PHE A 146 6.55 -20.10 7.29
C PHE A 146 6.06 -18.81 7.96
N THR A 147 5.82 -17.75 7.17
CA THR A 147 5.38 -16.44 7.63
C THR A 147 3.91 -16.22 7.30
N GLY A 148 3.23 -15.43 8.13
CA GLY A 148 1.87 -14.95 7.86
C GLY A 148 1.86 -13.51 7.35
N ASN A 149 0.67 -13.03 6.97
CA ASN A 149 0.48 -11.67 6.49
C ASN A 149 0.86 -10.60 7.52
N LEU A 150 1.54 -9.57 7.06
CA LEU A 150 1.87 -8.36 7.79
C LEU A 150 1.11 -7.18 7.17
N ILE A 151 0.66 -6.25 8.01
CA ILE A 151 0.10 -4.97 7.57
C ILE A 151 1.15 -3.92 7.85
N GLY A 152 1.57 -3.16 6.84
CA GLY A 152 2.68 -2.22 6.96
C GLY A 152 2.36 -0.83 6.44
N LEU A 153 3.07 0.16 6.98
CA LEU A 153 3.26 1.46 6.35
C LEU A 153 4.53 1.41 5.51
N HIS A 154 4.46 1.78 4.24
CA HIS A 154 5.55 1.63 3.28
C HIS A 154 5.84 2.93 2.55
N ALA A 155 7.13 3.22 2.34
CA ALA A 155 7.59 4.28 1.45
C ALA A 155 8.76 3.80 0.58
N THR A 156 8.87 4.29 -0.65
CA THR A 156 9.98 3.97 -1.56
C THR A 156 10.24 5.11 -2.56
N SER A 157 11.48 5.23 -3.01
CA SER A 157 11.90 6.06 -4.15
C SER A 157 12.27 5.21 -5.39
N LYS A 158 11.82 3.94 -5.42
CA LYS A 158 11.99 2.99 -6.53
C LYS A 158 10.67 2.28 -6.88
N ASN A 159 9.59 3.06 -6.95
CA ASN A 159 8.25 2.61 -7.28
C ASN A 159 8.19 1.86 -8.62
N ASP A 160 7.36 0.81 -8.67
CA ASP A 160 6.97 0.10 -9.88
C ASP A 160 5.45 -0.02 -10.09
N ALA A 161 4.66 0.57 -9.19
CA ALA A 161 3.21 0.65 -9.28
C ALA A 161 2.81 1.87 -10.10
N TYR A 162 2.67 1.71 -11.41
CA TYR A 162 2.28 2.78 -12.32
C TYR A 162 0.83 2.61 -12.77
N PRO A 163 -0.04 3.62 -12.61
CA PRO A 163 -1.44 3.52 -13.01
C PRO A 163 -1.57 3.31 -14.53
N HIS A 164 -2.46 2.39 -14.92
CA HIS A 164 -2.83 2.23 -16.33
C HIS A 164 -3.45 3.51 -16.87
N ASP A 165 -3.25 3.77 -18.17
CA ASP A 165 -4.08 4.74 -18.88
C ASP A 165 -5.52 4.21 -18.87
N GLN A 166 -6.47 5.02 -18.39
CA GLN A 166 -7.87 4.69 -18.55
C GLN A 166 -8.13 4.63 -20.05
N ILE A 167 -8.35 3.42 -20.59
CA ILE A 167 -8.95 3.29 -21.90
C ILE A 167 -10.38 3.82 -21.74
N GLN A 168 -10.63 4.95 -22.39
CA GLN A 168 -11.96 5.56 -22.53
C GLN A 168 -12.94 4.60 -23.18
#